data_AF-A0A1D6GEC4-F1
#
_entry.id   AF-A0A1D6GEC4-F1
#
_cell.length_a   1.000
_cell.length_b   1.000
_cell.length_c   1.000
_cell.angle_alpha   90.00
_cell.angle_beta   90.00
_cell.angle_gamma   90.00
#
_symmetry.space_group_name_H-M   'P 1'
#
loop_
_entity.id
_entity.type
_entity.pdbx_description
1 polymer ?
#
loop_
_entity_poly.entity_id
_entity_poly.type
_entity_poly.pdbx_seq_one_letter_code
_entity_poly.pdbx_strand_id
1 'polypeptide(L)'
;MIRPLTGEQYAGKVAENCVAYWKAAGLYTDAEGVAVEKFKQVAFSRDSSVPVAGGVAIDNKLLCEAVLESIIGEHGVSPAAKLSLAARVSELLTKGTAAAAAALRAEPVSVTA
;
A
#
# COMPACT_ATOMS: atom_id res chain seq x y z
N MET A 1 -2.57 -14.28 8.90
CA MET A 1 -1.37 -14.81 8.22
C MET A 1 -1.68 -16.24 7.78
N ILE A 2 -1.52 -16.59 6.50
CA ILE A 2 -1.81 -17.97 6.01
C ILE A 2 -0.82 -18.97 6.62
N ARG A 3 0.43 -18.54 6.81
CA ARG A 3 1.47 -19.27 7.55
C ARG A 3 1.93 -18.43 8.74
N PRO A 4 2.28 -19.03 9.88
CA PRO A 4 2.82 -18.27 11.01
C PRO A 4 4.13 -17.59 10.61
N LEU A 5 4.28 -16.31 10.91
CA LEU A 5 5.55 -15.57 10.83
C LEU A 5 5.69 -14.73 12.08
N THR A 6 6.93 -14.58 12.54
CA THR A 6 7.28 -13.61 13.57
C THR A 6 7.39 -12.21 12.98
N GLY A 7 7.29 -11.20 13.83
CA GLY A 7 7.55 -9.80 13.49
C GLY A 7 8.94 -9.60 12.88
N GLU A 8 9.92 -10.38 13.33
CA GLU A 8 11.28 -10.43 12.77
C GLU A 8 11.31 -10.83 11.31
N GLN A 9 10.70 -11.98 11.00
CA GLN A 9 10.70 -12.52 9.65
C GLN A 9 9.97 -11.58 8.69
N TYR A 10 8.85 -11.02 9.14
CA TYR A 10 8.08 -10.07 8.36
C TYR A 10 8.87 -8.76 8.13
N ALA A 11 9.27 -8.08 9.20
CA ALA A 11 9.90 -6.77 9.10
C ALA A 11 11.29 -6.84 8.45
N GLY A 12 12.05 -7.91 8.72
CA GLY A 12 13.31 -8.18 8.03
C GLY A 12 13.11 -8.27 6.53
N LYS A 13 12.12 -9.08 6.08
CA LYS A 13 11.90 -9.25 4.64
C LYS A 13 11.40 -8.00 3.94
N VAL A 14 10.51 -7.25 4.58
CA VAL A 14 10.02 -5.97 4.06
C VAL A 14 11.16 -4.95 3.97
N ALA A 15 11.97 -4.83 5.03
CA ALA A 15 13.11 -3.91 5.07
C ALA A 15 14.15 -4.24 4.00
N GLU A 16 14.50 -5.52 3.80
CA GLU A 16 15.40 -5.96 2.73
C GLU A 16 14.95 -5.46 1.36
N ASN A 17 13.67 -5.67 1.03
CA ASN A 17 13.12 -5.25 -0.26
C ASN A 17 13.15 -3.72 -0.41
N CYS A 18 12.79 -2.96 0.63
CA CYS A 18 12.82 -1.49 0.61
C CYS A 18 14.25 -0.96 0.40
N VAL A 19 15.21 -1.48 1.16
CA VAL A 19 16.61 -1.05 1.09
C VAL A 19 17.24 -1.42 -0.25
N ALA A 20 16.94 -2.60 -0.80
CA ALA A 20 17.43 -3.00 -2.12
C ALA A 20 16.93 -2.03 -3.20
N TYR A 21 15.63 -1.69 -3.16
CA TYR A 21 15.04 -0.73 -4.09
C TYR A 21 15.69 0.66 -3.98
N TRP A 22 15.83 1.22 -2.77
CA TRP A 22 16.43 2.55 -2.61
C TRP A 22 17.90 2.61 -3.00
N LYS A 23 18.67 1.55 -2.73
CA LYS A 23 20.06 1.46 -3.16
C LYS A 23 20.17 1.43 -4.67
N ALA A 24 19.31 0.67 -5.36
CA ALA A 24 19.27 0.63 -6.82
C ALA A 24 18.84 1.97 -7.44
N ALA A 25 17.92 2.68 -6.79
CA ALA A 25 17.43 3.99 -7.22
C ALA A 25 18.36 5.16 -6.83
N GLY A 26 19.41 4.92 -6.03
CA GLY A 26 20.28 5.99 -5.50
C GLY A 26 19.61 6.91 -4.48
N LEU A 27 18.54 6.44 -3.82
CA LEU A 27 17.71 7.19 -2.88
C LEU A 27 17.99 6.85 -1.40
N TYR A 28 18.90 5.92 -1.13
CA TYR A 28 19.17 5.47 0.24
C TYR A 28 20.04 6.46 1.00
N THR A 29 19.45 7.17 1.97
CA THR A 29 20.17 8.06 2.89
C THR A 29 20.13 7.56 4.33
N ASP A 30 20.85 8.25 5.22
CA ASP A 30 20.83 7.96 6.67
C ASP A 30 19.43 8.06 7.26
N ALA A 31 18.57 8.94 6.73
CA ALA A 31 17.18 9.07 7.18
C ALA A 31 16.37 7.79 6.92
N GLU A 32 16.55 7.15 5.76
CA GLU A 32 15.93 5.87 5.42
C GLU A 32 16.50 4.75 6.29
N GLY A 33 17.80 4.77 6.58
CA GLY A 33 18.43 3.84 7.51
C GLY A 33 17.80 3.90 8.91
N VAL A 34 17.65 5.10 9.47
CA VAL A 34 16.99 5.31 10.77
C VAL A 34 15.53 4.88 10.73
N ALA A 35 14.81 5.19 9.65
CA ALA A 35 13.41 4.78 9.49
C ALA A 35 13.25 3.25 9.43
N VAL A 36 14.15 2.55 8.75
CA VAL A 36 14.18 1.08 8.67
C VAL A 36 14.44 0.46 10.04
N GLU A 37 15.38 1.00 10.80
CA GLU A 37 15.66 0.49 12.15
C GLU A 37 14.49 0.73 13.10
N LYS A 38 13.82 1.89 12.99
CA LYS A 38 12.59 2.16 13.74
C LYS A 38 11.45 1.20 13.33
N PHE A 39 11.28 0.95 12.04
CA PHE A 39 10.28 0.01 11.50
C PHE A 39 10.48 -1.40 12.05
N LYS A 40 11.73 -1.86 12.01
CA LYS A 40 12.18 -3.09 12.65
C LYS A 40 11.76 -3.08 14.12
N GLN A 41 12.27 -2.15 14.93
CA GLN A 41 11.99 -2.09 16.38
C GLN A 41 10.49 -2.17 16.72
N VAL A 42 9.63 -1.49 15.95
CA VAL A 42 8.17 -1.53 16.15
C VAL A 42 7.58 -2.91 15.89
N ALA A 43 8.09 -3.66 14.91
CA ALA A 43 7.66 -5.03 14.64
C ALA A 43 8.12 -6.04 15.72
N PHE A 44 9.14 -5.68 16.52
CA PHE A 44 9.75 -6.56 17.53
C PHE A 44 9.23 -6.35 18.96
N SER A 45 8.58 -5.23 19.27
CA SER A 45 8.62 -4.69 20.63
C SER A 45 7.64 -5.29 21.65
N ARG A 46 6.67 -6.14 21.27
CA ARG A 46 5.75 -6.70 22.29
C ARG A 46 5.48 -8.19 22.27
N ASP A 47 5.23 -8.86 21.16
CA ASP A 47 4.93 -10.31 21.21
C ASP A 47 5.31 -11.03 19.90
N SER A 48 6.31 -10.52 19.17
CA SER A 48 6.62 -10.97 17.80
C SER A 48 5.41 -10.96 16.85
N SER A 49 4.37 -10.19 17.17
CA SER A 49 3.15 -10.06 16.39
C SER A 49 3.00 -8.61 15.91
N VAL A 50 2.47 -8.44 14.70
CA VAL A 50 2.18 -7.11 14.13
C VAL A 50 1.11 -6.46 15.00
N PRO A 51 1.33 -5.25 15.55
CA PRO A 51 0.38 -4.62 16.47
C PRO A 51 -0.98 -4.40 15.80
N VAL A 52 -2.05 -4.80 16.50
CA VAL A 52 -3.45 -4.81 16.00
C VAL A 52 -4.14 -3.44 16.18
N ALA A 53 -3.61 -2.60 17.07
CA ALA A 53 -4.04 -1.21 17.26
C ALA A 53 -3.01 -0.25 16.64
N GLY A 54 -3.44 0.94 16.21
CA GLY A 54 -2.56 1.97 15.64
C GLY A 54 -1.31 2.17 16.49
N GLY A 55 -0.17 1.77 15.94
CA GLY A 55 1.11 1.74 16.64
C GLY A 55 1.88 3.06 16.56
N VAL A 56 3.20 2.95 16.66
CA VAL A 56 4.14 4.07 16.52
C VAL A 56 4.09 4.64 15.10
N ALA A 57 3.97 5.96 14.98
CA ALA A 57 4.12 6.65 13.71
C ALA A 57 5.62 6.74 13.31
N ILE A 58 5.91 6.33 12.08
CA ILE A 58 7.23 6.51 11.45
C ILE A 58 7.04 7.52 10.32
N ASP A 59 7.51 8.74 10.55
CA ASP A 59 7.43 9.81 9.58
C ASP A 59 8.60 9.70 8.59
N ASN A 60 8.42 8.88 7.56
CA ASN A 60 9.32 8.79 6.42
C ASN A 60 8.51 8.41 5.18
N LYS A 61 8.41 9.36 4.23
CA LYS A 61 7.65 9.19 2.98
C LYS A 61 8.16 8.01 2.16
N LEU A 62 9.49 7.89 2.01
CA LEU A 62 10.09 6.84 1.20
C LEU A 62 9.78 5.45 1.76
N LEU A 63 9.87 5.25 3.08
CA LEU A 63 9.50 4.02 3.76
C LEU A 63 8.02 3.67 3.55
N CYS A 64 7.13 4.66 3.69
CA CYS A 64 5.70 4.44 3.47
C CYS A 64 5.42 3.97 2.02
N GLU A 65 6.01 4.65 1.04
CA GLU A 65 5.88 4.31 -0.38
C GLU A 65 6.49 2.93 -0.68
N ALA A 66 7.70 2.65 -0.18
CA ALA A 66 8.41 1.41 -0.46
C ALA A 66 7.70 0.18 0.12
N VAL A 67 7.05 0.30 1.29
CA VAL A 67 6.25 -0.80 1.86
C VAL A 67 5.08 -1.15 0.92
N LEU A 68 4.36 -0.16 0.39
CA LEU A 68 3.27 -0.40 -0.55
C LEU A 68 3.78 -0.91 -1.91
N GLU A 69 4.85 -0.31 -2.42
CA GLU A 69 5.51 -0.69 -3.67
C GLU A 69 6.04 -2.14 -3.58
N SER A 70 6.50 -2.57 -2.41
CA SER A 70 6.92 -3.96 -2.20
C SER A 70 5.79 -4.99 -2.37
N ILE A 71 4.52 -4.57 -2.30
CA ILE A 71 3.34 -5.44 -2.44
C ILE A 71 2.80 -5.39 -3.87
N ILE A 72 2.53 -4.18 -4.39
CA ILE A 72 1.80 -3.96 -5.64
C ILE A 72 2.60 -3.22 -6.72
N GLY A 73 3.84 -2.85 -6.43
CA GLY A 73 4.74 -2.17 -7.35
C GLY A 73 5.17 -3.03 -8.54
N GLU A 74 6.12 -2.54 -9.33
CA GLU A 74 6.65 -3.29 -10.47
C GLU A 74 7.21 -4.67 -10.07
N HIS A 75 7.98 -4.71 -8.98
CA HIS A 75 8.56 -5.92 -8.40
C HIS A 75 7.80 -6.40 -7.14
N GLY A 76 6.50 -6.09 -7.06
CA GLY A 76 5.67 -6.38 -5.91
C GLY A 76 5.50 -7.89 -5.65
N VAL A 77 5.44 -8.29 -4.37
CA VAL A 77 5.33 -9.70 -3.97
C VAL A 77 3.93 -10.29 -4.17
N SER A 78 2.92 -9.48 -4.54
CA SER A 78 1.53 -9.93 -4.73
C SER A 78 0.94 -9.54 -6.09
N PRO A 79 1.26 -10.27 -7.17
CA PRO A 79 0.66 -10.06 -8.49
C PRO A 79 -0.88 -10.16 -8.47
N ALA A 80 -1.43 -11.06 -7.65
CA ALA A 80 -2.88 -11.23 -7.51
C ALA A 80 -3.54 -9.98 -6.89
N ALA A 81 -2.92 -9.35 -5.90
CA ALA A 81 -3.43 -8.10 -5.33
C ALA A 81 -3.35 -6.96 -6.36
N LYS A 82 -2.26 -6.87 -7.12
CA LYS A 82 -2.08 -5.88 -8.20
C LYS A 82 -3.18 -6.00 -9.26
N LEU A 83 -3.48 -7.23 -9.72
CA LEU A 83 -4.57 -7.49 -10.67
C LEU A 83 -5.94 -7.15 -10.09
N SER A 84 -6.22 -7.59 -8.86
CA SER A 84 -7.49 -7.32 -8.17
C SER A 84 -7.73 -5.82 -8.00
N LEU A 85 -6.70 -5.06 -7.61
CA LEU A 85 -6.75 -3.62 -7.48
C LEU A 85 -7.03 -2.95 -8.83
N ALA A 86 -6.28 -3.31 -9.87
CA ALA A 86 -6.45 -2.74 -11.21
C ALA A 86 -7.88 -2.96 -11.75
N ALA A 87 -8.41 -4.18 -11.62
CA ALA A 87 -9.75 -4.51 -12.08
C ALA A 87 -10.82 -3.70 -11.33
N ARG A 88 -10.76 -3.69 -9.99
CA ARG A 88 -11.78 -3.03 -9.15
C ARG A 88 -11.74 -1.52 -9.27
N VAL A 89 -10.55 -0.91 -9.35
CA VAL A 89 -10.40 0.54 -9.54
C VAL A 89 -10.92 0.94 -10.92
N SER A 90 -10.58 0.18 -11.97
CA SER A 90 -11.11 0.42 -13.32
C SER A 90 -12.63 0.34 -13.36
N GLU A 91 -13.21 -0.68 -12.73
CA GLU A 91 -14.66 -0.83 -12.62
C GLU A 91 -15.31 0.34 -11.86
N LEU A 92 -14.70 0.81 -10.76
CA LEU A 92 -15.23 1.95 -10.00
C LEU A 92 -15.21 3.25 -10.81
N LEU A 93 -14.12 3.51 -11.53
CA LEU A 93 -13.99 4.71 -12.36
C LEU A 93 -14.94 4.67 -13.56
N THR A 94 -15.15 3.49 -14.16
CA THR A 94 -16.10 3.30 -15.27
C THR A 94 -17.56 3.32 -14.81
N LYS A 95 -17.89 2.74 -13.65
CA LYS A 95 -19.23 2.84 -13.06
C LYS A 95 -19.57 4.27 -12.63
N GLY A 96 -18.62 4.99 -12.04
CA GLY A 96 -18.82 6.40 -11.64
C GLY A 96 -19.08 7.31 -12.85
N THR A 97 -18.35 7.10 -13.95
CA THR A 97 -18.57 7.84 -15.20
C THR A 97 -19.87 7.45 -15.90
N ALA A 98 -20.23 6.16 -15.91
CA ALA A 98 -21.52 5.71 -16.44
C ALA A 98 -22.71 6.24 -15.63
N ALA A 99 -22.61 6.27 -14.29
CA ALA A 99 -23.63 6.84 -13.42
C ALA A 99 -23.76 8.36 -13.61
N ALA A 100 -22.65 9.09 -13.74
CA ALA A 100 -22.67 10.52 -14.04
C ALA A 100 -23.27 10.81 -15.43
N ALA A 101 -22.93 10.02 -16.45
CA ALA A 101 -23.49 10.14 -17.79
C ALA A 101 -24.99 9.77 -17.84
N ALA A 102 -25.45 8.83 -17.02
CA ALA A 102 -26.86 8.48 -16.89
C ALA A 102 -27.65 9.59 -16.15
N ALA A 103 -27.09 10.19 -15.11
CA ALA A 103 -27.70 11.30 -14.40
C ALA A 103 -27.88 12.55 -15.28
N LEU A 104 -26.89 12.86 -16.15
CA LEU A 104 -26.98 13.93 -17.16
C LEU A 104 -28.04 13.66 -18.23
N ARG A 105 -28.39 12.39 -18.49
CA ARG A 105 -29.42 12.01 -19.48
C ARG A 105 -30.83 11.96 -18.90
N ALA A 106 -30.98 12.07 -17.58
CA ALA A 106 -32.26 11.96 -16.88
C ALA A 106 -32.90 13.33 -16.56
N GLU A 107 -32.50 14.42 -17.23
CA GLU A 107 -33.20 15.70 -17.10
C GLU A 107 -34.69 15.53 -17.46
N PRO A 108 -35.62 16.09 -16.67
CA PRO A 108 -37.03 15.76 -16.78
C PRO A 108 -37.57 16.28 -18.11
N VAL A 109 -38.12 15.37 -18.91
CA VAL A 109 -38.96 15.72 -20.05
C VAL A 109 -40.08 16.63 -19.53
N SER A 110 -39.98 17.92 -19.83
CA SER A 110 -41.01 18.89 -19.55
C SER A 110 -42.20 18.58 -20.45
N VAL A 111 -43.21 17.92 -19.89
CA VAL A 111 -44.52 17.80 -20.52
C VAL A 111 -45.24 19.12 -20.27
N THR A 112 -45.11 20.06 -21.21
CA THR A 112 -46.04 21.19 -21.32
C THR A 112 -47.29 20.70 -22.04
N ALA A 113 -48.42 20.80 -21.33
CA ALA A 113 -49.78 20.54 -21.80
C ALA A 113 -50.30 21.65 -22.73
#